data_AF-A0A086N736-F1
#
_entry.id   AF-A0A086N736-F1
#
_cell.length_a   1.000
_cell.length_b   1.000
_cell.length_c   1.000
_cell.angle_alpha   90.00
_cell.angle_beta   90.00
_cell.angle_gamma   90.00
#
_symmetry.space_group_name_H-M   'P 1'
#
loop_
_entity.id
_entity.type
_entity.pdbx_description
1 polymer ?
#
loop_
_entity_poly.entity_id
_entity_poly.type
_entity_poly.pdbx_seq_one_letter_code
_entity_poly.pdbx_strand_id
1 'polypeptide(L)'
;MLLPGVTTLARLVASVREAANQRLRDTLCGLLSIGQRAVLDSLLTVLPGARVSELDRLRRGPVRISGPQMKWALERAEEIADFGMGSLDVSGIPPRRLAELSRYGVDGKASLLRRHGDSRRLATLLATAVYLTSRAVDDALDLLEVLIATKLLARAERETAKQKMKTLPRVERGLARRSNRQWAHSQAIGTYGRRGWGIRPMSSPATTGAAHRLQDESATAVFVRIGATRPPGAGGSGWL
;
A
#
# COMPACT_ATOMS: atom_id res chain seq x y z
N MET A 1 57.12 8.54 -23.57
CA MET A 1 56.38 7.28 -23.31
C MET A 1 55.28 7.17 -24.35
N LEU A 2 55.36 6.24 -25.30
CA LEU A 2 54.28 6.01 -26.27
C LEU A 2 53.11 5.33 -25.56
N LEU A 3 51.92 5.93 -25.60
CA LEU A 3 50.70 5.25 -25.18
C LEU A 3 50.38 4.13 -26.18
N PRO A 4 49.98 2.93 -25.70
CA PRO A 4 49.51 1.87 -26.58
C PRO A 4 48.31 2.34 -27.40
N GLY A 5 48.18 1.83 -28.63
CA GLY A 5 47.05 2.15 -29.51
C GLY A 5 45.69 1.82 -28.88
N VAL A 6 44.64 2.54 -29.28
CA VAL A 6 43.28 2.43 -28.71
C VAL A 6 42.75 1.00 -28.67
N THR A 7 43.03 0.20 -29.71
CA THR A 7 42.64 -1.22 -29.77
C THR A 7 43.32 -2.07 -28.69
N THR A 8 44.57 -1.76 -28.35
CA THR A 8 45.32 -2.44 -27.31
C THR A 8 44.78 -2.07 -25.92
N LEU A 9 44.50 -0.78 -25.70
CA LEU A 9 43.85 -0.32 -24.47
C LEU A 9 42.47 -0.94 -24.29
N ALA A 10 41.63 -0.98 -25.34
CA ALA A 10 40.30 -1.58 -25.27
C ALA A 10 40.36 -3.07 -24.89
N ARG A 11 41.31 -3.82 -25.46
CA ARG A 11 41.51 -5.25 -25.13
C ARG A 11 41.99 -5.45 -23.69
N LEU A 12 42.89 -4.60 -23.20
CA LEU A 12 43.36 -4.63 -21.82
C LEU A 12 42.23 -4.32 -20.82
N VAL A 13 41.43 -3.28 -21.10
CA VAL A 13 40.27 -2.95 -20.26
C VAL A 13 39.26 -4.10 -20.27
N ALA A 14 38.99 -4.70 -21.42
CA ALA A 14 38.10 -5.85 -21.52
C ALA A 14 38.60 -7.06 -20.71
N SER A 15 39.90 -7.37 -20.76
CA SER A 15 40.47 -8.50 -20.01
C SER A 15 40.42 -8.27 -18.50
N VAL A 16 40.73 -7.05 -18.04
CA VAL A 16 40.64 -6.69 -16.61
C VAL A 16 39.20 -6.77 -16.11
N ARG A 17 38.24 -6.27 -16.91
CA ARG A 17 36.81 -6.38 -16.58
C ARG A 17 36.36 -7.83 -16.50
N GLU A 18 36.78 -8.68 -17.43
CA GLU A 18 36.40 -10.10 -17.41
C GLU A 18 37.02 -10.84 -16.23
N ALA A 19 38.29 -10.58 -15.90
CA ALA A 19 38.92 -11.13 -14.70
C ALA A 19 38.21 -10.70 -13.41
N ALA A 20 37.76 -9.44 -13.33
CA ALA A 20 36.98 -8.95 -12.21
C ALA A 20 35.58 -9.62 -12.13
N ASN A 21 34.91 -9.80 -13.28
CA ASN A 21 33.64 -10.52 -13.36
C ASN A 21 33.80 -11.98 -12.92
N GLN A 22 34.90 -12.63 -13.30
CA GLN A 22 35.17 -14.02 -12.95
C GLN A 22 35.37 -14.16 -11.44
N ARG A 23 36.24 -13.34 -10.83
CA ARG A 23 36.43 -13.33 -9.37
C ARG A 23 35.11 -13.14 -8.60
N LEU A 24 34.27 -12.20 -9.04
CA LEU A 24 32.96 -11.97 -8.41
C LEU A 24 32.08 -13.22 -8.47
N ARG A 25 32.01 -13.87 -9.64
CA ARG A 25 31.21 -15.09 -9.79
C ARG A 25 31.77 -16.24 -8.96
N ASP A 26 33.08 -16.36 -8.88
CA ASP A 26 33.73 -17.41 -8.09
C ASP A 26 33.49 -17.19 -6.58
N THR A 27 33.54 -15.94 -6.10
CA THR A 27 33.12 -15.60 -4.72
C THR A 27 31.68 -16.04 -4.47
N LEU A 28 30.74 -15.69 -5.35
CA LEU A 28 29.33 -16.09 -5.23
C LEU A 28 29.15 -17.61 -5.26
N CYS A 29 29.84 -18.31 -6.17
CA CYS A 29 29.76 -19.76 -6.26
C CYS A 29 30.40 -20.45 -5.05
N GLY A 30 31.43 -19.84 -4.45
CA GLY A 30 32.06 -20.31 -3.22
C GLY A 30 31.15 -20.31 -2.00
N LEU A 31 30.09 -19.48 -1.99
CA LEU A 31 29.07 -19.46 -0.94
C LEU A 31 28.11 -20.67 -1.02
N LEU A 32 28.01 -21.32 -2.17
CA LEU A 32 27.00 -22.33 -2.45
C LEU A 32 27.50 -23.75 -2.16
N SER A 33 26.77 -24.46 -1.30
CA SER A 33 26.89 -25.91 -1.17
C SER A 33 26.45 -26.66 -2.43
N ILE A 34 26.82 -27.93 -2.56
CA ILE A 34 26.44 -28.77 -3.70
C ILE A 34 24.91 -28.87 -3.82
N GLY A 35 24.21 -29.03 -2.69
CA GLY A 35 22.74 -29.06 -2.65
C GLY A 35 22.11 -27.75 -3.13
N GLN A 36 22.64 -26.61 -2.66
CA GLN A 36 22.17 -25.28 -3.11
C GLN A 36 22.39 -25.06 -4.60
N ARG A 37 23.52 -25.51 -5.17
CA ARG A 37 23.75 -25.44 -6.62
C ARG A 37 22.72 -26.26 -7.40
N ALA A 38 22.42 -27.47 -6.93
CA ALA A 38 21.39 -28.31 -7.53
C ALA A 38 19.99 -27.68 -7.46
N VAL A 39 19.64 -27.08 -6.32
CA VAL A 39 18.38 -26.32 -6.16
C VAL A 39 18.32 -25.17 -7.17
N LEU A 40 19.37 -24.35 -7.28
CA LEU A 40 19.40 -23.25 -8.23
C LEU A 40 19.27 -23.73 -9.69
N ASP A 41 20.00 -24.77 -10.08
CA ASP A 41 19.90 -25.33 -11.43
C ASP A 41 18.49 -25.92 -11.70
N SER A 42 17.84 -26.50 -10.68
CA SER A 42 16.47 -27.01 -10.79
C SER A 42 15.46 -25.91 -11.14
N LEU A 43 15.72 -24.66 -10.72
CA LEU A 43 14.86 -23.51 -11.02
C LEU A 43 14.72 -23.28 -12.54
N LEU A 44 15.74 -23.67 -13.30
CA LEU A 44 15.73 -23.55 -14.76
C LEU A 44 14.98 -24.69 -15.46
N THR A 45 14.46 -25.67 -14.73
CA THR A 45 13.74 -26.82 -15.31
C THR A 45 12.25 -26.53 -15.41
N VAL A 46 11.60 -27.13 -16.41
CA VAL A 46 10.14 -27.16 -16.54
C VAL A 46 9.66 -28.50 -16.02
N LEU A 47 8.87 -28.50 -14.95
CA LEU A 47 8.34 -29.73 -14.37
C LEU A 47 7.35 -30.42 -15.34
N PRO A 48 7.16 -31.75 -15.25
CA PRO A 48 6.16 -32.45 -16.06
C PRO A 48 4.77 -31.83 -15.90
N GLY A 49 4.10 -31.54 -17.02
CA GLY A 49 2.78 -30.89 -17.03
C GLY A 49 2.82 -29.35 -16.87
N ALA A 50 3.97 -28.76 -16.53
CA ALA A 50 4.14 -27.31 -16.51
C ALA A 50 4.49 -26.76 -17.91
N ARG A 51 4.15 -25.49 -18.15
CA ARG A 51 4.50 -24.77 -19.39
C ARG A 51 5.66 -23.79 -19.23
N VAL A 52 6.01 -23.49 -17.99
CA VAL A 52 7.01 -22.48 -17.62
C VAL A 52 7.98 -23.09 -16.62
N SER A 53 9.20 -22.53 -16.56
CA SER A 53 10.17 -23.00 -15.56
C SER A 53 9.74 -22.65 -14.15
N GLU A 54 10.31 -23.33 -13.16
CA GLU A 54 10.09 -22.97 -11.74
C GLU A 54 10.49 -21.51 -11.48
N LEU A 55 11.60 -21.07 -12.06
CA LEU A 55 12.05 -19.67 -11.99
C LEU A 55 11.00 -18.70 -12.54
N ASP A 56 10.41 -19.00 -13.70
CA ASP A 56 9.35 -18.18 -14.30
C ASP A 56 8.06 -18.22 -13.48
N ARG A 57 7.76 -19.32 -12.78
CA ARG A 57 6.65 -19.38 -11.81
C ARG A 57 6.90 -18.45 -10.64
N LEU A 58 8.06 -18.59 -10.01
CA LEU A 58 8.42 -17.87 -8.78
C LEU A 58 8.61 -16.38 -8.98
N ARG A 59 8.86 -15.90 -10.19
CA ARG A 59 8.94 -14.46 -10.49
C ARG A 59 7.59 -13.76 -10.54
N ARG A 60 6.49 -14.50 -10.72
CA ARG A 60 5.16 -13.89 -10.86
C ARG A 60 4.69 -13.38 -9.50
N GLY A 61 4.45 -12.07 -9.41
CA GLY A 61 3.80 -11.45 -8.26
C GLY A 61 2.31 -11.78 -8.16
N PRO A 62 1.65 -11.43 -7.04
CA PRO A 62 0.20 -11.52 -6.91
C PRO A 62 -0.48 -10.62 -7.94
N VAL A 63 -1.58 -11.12 -8.53
CA VAL A 63 -2.26 -10.43 -9.65
C VAL A 63 -3.67 -9.94 -9.30
N ARG A 64 -4.21 -10.34 -8.14
CA ARG A 64 -5.53 -9.88 -7.68
C ARG A 64 -5.51 -9.58 -6.19
N ILE A 65 -6.34 -8.62 -5.80
CA ILE A 65 -6.55 -8.26 -4.39
C ILE A 65 -7.64 -9.15 -3.80
N SER A 66 -7.24 -10.28 -3.18
CA SER A 66 -8.16 -11.20 -2.51
C SER A 66 -7.49 -12.01 -1.40
N GLY A 67 -8.28 -12.53 -0.46
CA GLY A 67 -7.79 -13.43 0.60
C GLY A 67 -7.08 -14.68 0.08
N PRO A 68 -7.63 -15.40 -0.93
CA PRO A 68 -6.92 -16.53 -1.55
C PRO A 68 -5.59 -16.13 -2.21
N GLN A 69 -5.50 -14.94 -2.82
CA GLN A 69 -4.23 -14.44 -3.36
C GLN A 69 -3.24 -14.06 -2.26
N MET A 70 -3.71 -13.57 -1.11
CA MET A 70 -2.87 -13.33 0.06
C MET A 70 -2.24 -14.63 0.56
N LYS A 71 -3.05 -15.68 0.74
CA LYS A 71 -2.55 -17.01 1.12
C LYS A 71 -1.47 -17.49 0.13
N TRP A 72 -1.76 -17.39 -1.17
CA TRP A 72 -0.81 -17.77 -2.21
C TRP A 72 0.49 -16.93 -2.19
N ALA A 73 0.41 -15.63 -1.92
CA ALA A 73 1.58 -14.76 -1.84
C ALA A 73 2.50 -15.14 -0.66
N LEU A 74 1.90 -15.49 0.49
CA LEU A 74 2.64 -15.98 1.66
C LEU A 74 3.28 -17.35 1.39
N GLU A 75 2.53 -18.29 0.81
CA GLU A 75 3.06 -19.61 0.41
C GLU A 75 4.23 -19.47 -0.58
N ARG A 76 4.14 -18.54 -1.54
CA ARG A 76 5.24 -18.23 -2.45
C ARG A 76 6.45 -17.65 -1.73
N ALA A 77 6.25 -16.77 -0.75
CA ALA A 77 7.36 -16.18 0.01
C ALA A 77 8.07 -17.26 0.86
N GLU A 78 7.31 -18.17 1.48
CA GLU A 78 7.81 -19.33 2.20
C GLU A 78 8.61 -20.26 1.27
N GLU A 79 8.05 -20.64 0.12
CA GLU A 79 8.72 -21.48 -0.88
C GLU A 79 10.07 -20.89 -1.33
N ILE A 80 10.13 -19.56 -1.55
CA ILE A 80 11.37 -18.89 -1.95
C ILE A 80 12.36 -18.81 -0.78
N ALA A 81 11.88 -18.61 0.44
CA ALA A 81 12.72 -18.58 1.63
C ALA A 81 13.35 -19.95 1.93
N ASP A 82 12.61 -21.04 1.69
CA ASP A 82 13.04 -22.42 1.92
C ASP A 82 14.22 -22.84 1.05
N PHE A 83 14.49 -22.16 -0.07
CA PHE A 83 15.73 -22.37 -0.83
C PHE A 83 16.99 -21.98 -0.05
N GLY A 84 16.86 -21.21 1.04
CA GLY A 84 17.98 -20.84 1.91
C GLY A 84 19.00 -19.91 1.27
N MET A 85 18.65 -19.25 0.16
CA MET A 85 19.56 -18.34 -0.55
C MET A 85 19.63 -16.97 0.12
N GLY A 86 18.53 -16.53 0.74
CA GLY A 86 18.45 -15.24 1.43
C GLY A 86 19.30 -15.13 2.69
N SER A 87 19.71 -16.25 3.30
CA SER A 87 20.58 -16.29 4.48
C SER A 87 22.08 -16.31 4.15
N LEU A 88 22.45 -16.38 2.86
CA LEU A 88 23.84 -16.38 2.45
C LEU A 88 24.44 -14.98 2.61
N ASP A 89 25.63 -14.90 3.22
CA ASP A 89 26.35 -13.64 3.38
C ASP A 89 26.93 -13.18 2.03
N VAL A 90 26.20 -12.29 1.36
CA VAL A 90 26.61 -11.63 0.11
C VAL A 90 27.19 -10.24 0.34
N SER A 91 27.48 -9.84 1.59
CA SER A 91 27.98 -8.50 1.93
C SER A 91 29.33 -8.16 1.26
N GLY A 92 30.14 -9.17 0.95
CA GLY A 92 31.38 -9.02 0.20
C GLY A 92 31.21 -8.63 -1.28
N ILE A 93 29.98 -8.64 -1.81
CA ILE A 93 29.67 -8.29 -3.20
C ILE A 93 29.13 -6.86 -3.25
N PRO A 94 29.68 -5.98 -4.12
CA PRO A 94 29.15 -4.64 -4.28
C PRO A 94 27.64 -4.67 -4.63
N PRO A 95 26.77 -3.93 -3.89
CA PRO A 95 25.32 -4.02 -4.07
C PRO A 95 24.85 -3.76 -5.50
N ARG A 96 25.49 -2.80 -6.19
CA ARG A 96 25.22 -2.51 -7.60
C ARG A 96 25.44 -3.73 -8.50
N ARG A 97 26.50 -4.50 -8.27
CA ARG A 97 26.85 -5.67 -9.09
C ARG A 97 25.91 -6.83 -8.83
N LEU A 98 25.51 -7.02 -7.57
CA LEU A 98 24.48 -7.98 -7.20
C LEU A 98 23.14 -7.63 -7.87
N ALA A 99 22.77 -6.34 -7.88
CA ALA A 99 21.56 -5.85 -8.54
C ALA A 99 21.61 -6.01 -10.08
N GLU A 100 22.78 -5.80 -10.71
CA GLU A 100 22.96 -6.06 -12.15
C GLU A 100 22.76 -7.54 -12.49
N LEU A 101 23.29 -8.46 -11.68
CA LEU A 101 23.09 -9.89 -11.85
C LEU A 101 21.63 -10.32 -11.61
N SER A 102 21.00 -9.81 -10.55
CA SER A 102 19.61 -10.17 -10.24
C SER A 102 18.66 -9.68 -11.33
N ARG A 103 18.81 -8.44 -11.81
CA ARG A 103 18.02 -7.91 -12.95
C ARG A 103 18.18 -8.76 -14.20
N TYR A 104 19.43 -9.08 -14.56
CA TYR A 104 19.69 -9.94 -15.72
C TYR A 104 19.04 -11.31 -15.58
N GLY A 105 19.05 -11.85 -14.37
CA GLY A 105 18.31 -13.05 -14.03
C GLY A 105 16.82 -12.85 -14.27
N VAL A 106 16.18 -11.95 -13.52
CA VAL A 106 14.73 -11.66 -13.55
C VAL A 106 14.18 -11.43 -14.96
N ASP A 107 14.91 -10.70 -15.80
CA ASP A 107 14.49 -10.38 -17.16
C ASP A 107 14.79 -11.51 -18.15
N GLY A 108 15.79 -12.35 -17.84
CA GLY A 108 16.27 -13.42 -18.70
C GLY A 108 15.37 -14.66 -18.67
N LYS A 109 15.04 -15.20 -19.85
CA LYS A 109 14.38 -16.52 -19.98
C LYS A 109 15.28 -17.63 -19.43
N ALA A 110 14.68 -18.65 -18.81
CA ALA A 110 15.42 -19.80 -18.29
C ALA A 110 16.30 -20.48 -19.36
N SER A 111 15.83 -20.56 -20.61
CA SER A 111 16.61 -21.13 -21.73
C SER A 111 17.87 -20.35 -22.09
N LEU A 112 17.88 -19.03 -21.88
CA LEU A 112 19.04 -18.18 -22.09
C LEU A 112 20.02 -18.32 -20.93
N LEU A 113 19.52 -18.41 -19.70
CA LEU A 113 20.35 -18.63 -18.51
C LEU A 113 21.07 -19.98 -18.55
N ARG A 114 20.41 -21.04 -19.05
CA ARG A 114 21.01 -22.38 -19.24
C ARG A 114 22.22 -22.39 -20.18
N ARG A 115 22.31 -21.44 -21.13
CA ARG A 115 23.43 -21.38 -22.10
C ARG A 115 24.70 -20.78 -21.51
N HIS A 116 24.64 -20.18 -20.33
CA HIS A 116 25.82 -19.66 -19.65
C HIS A 116 26.64 -20.79 -19.04
N GLY A 117 27.97 -20.59 -19.00
CA GLY A 117 28.85 -21.43 -18.21
C GLY A 117 28.50 -21.39 -16.72
N ASP A 118 28.79 -22.49 -16.01
CA ASP A 118 28.28 -22.79 -14.67
C ASP A 118 28.47 -21.63 -13.68
N SER A 119 29.67 -21.07 -13.59
CA SER A 119 29.98 -19.96 -12.68
C SER A 119 29.10 -18.73 -12.95
N ARG A 120 28.84 -18.37 -14.22
CA ARG A 120 27.95 -17.26 -14.56
C ARG A 120 26.48 -17.59 -14.29
N ARG A 121 26.06 -18.81 -14.62
CA ARG A 121 24.69 -19.28 -14.42
C ARG A 121 24.34 -19.27 -12.93
N LEU A 122 25.13 -19.94 -12.09
CA LEU A 122 24.91 -20.04 -10.65
C LEU A 122 24.97 -18.68 -9.95
N ALA A 123 25.96 -17.83 -10.27
CA ALA A 123 26.04 -16.49 -9.69
C ALA A 123 24.81 -15.63 -10.02
N THR A 124 24.31 -15.72 -11.26
CA THR A 124 23.10 -15.01 -11.68
C THR A 124 21.87 -15.55 -10.96
N LEU A 125 21.74 -16.88 -10.86
CA LEU A 125 20.63 -17.54 -10.17
C LEU A 125 20.61 -17.22 -8.67
N LEU A 126 21.77 -17.25 -8.00
CA LEU A 126 21.91 -16.86 -6.61
C LEU A 126 21.46 -15.41 -6.40
N ALA A 127 21.99 -14.47 -7.19
CA ALA A 127 21.60 -13.06 -7.11
C ALA A 127 20.08 -12.87 -7.35
N THR A 128 19.50 -13.66 -8.25
CA THR A 128 18.06 -13.65 -8.53
C THR A 128 17.26 -14.20 -7.36
N ALA A 129 17.70 -15.30 -6.75
CA ALA A 129 17.01 -15.93 -5.62
C ALA A 129 17.01 -14.99 -4.41
N VAL A 130 18.16 -14.39 -4.06
CA VAL A 130 18.28 -13.39 -2.98
C VAL A 130 17.32 -12.21 -3.22
N TYR A 131 17.27 -11.71 -4.46
CA TYR A 131 16.33 -10.65 -4.83
C TYR A 131 14.87 -11.10 -4.69
N LEU A 132 14.52 -12.30 -5.16
CA LEU A 132 13.17 -12.83 -5.09
C LEU A 132 12.70 -13.08 -3.65
N THR A 133 13.60 -13.44 -2.72
CA THR A 133 13.26 -13.56 -1.31
C THR A 133 12.73 -12.24 -0.76
N SER A 134 13.44 -11.13 -1.00
CA SER A 134 12.99 -9.80 -0.56
C SER A 134 11.71 -9.40 -1.30
N ARG A 135 11.69 -9.57 -2.63
CA ARG A 135 10.55 -9.16 -3.46
C ARG A 135 9.26 -9.89 -3.13
N ALA A 136 9.32 -11.18 -2.78
CA ALA A 136 8.14 -11.96 -2.44
C ALA A 136 7.52 -11.51 -1.11
N VAL A 137 8.35 -11.14 -0.14
CA VAL A 137 7.90 -10.53 1.12
C VAL A 137 7.28 -9.17 0.85
N ASP A 138 7.93 -8.30 0.06
CA ASP A 138 7.39 -7.00 -0.32
C ASP A 138 6.03 -7.14 -1.03
N ASP A 139 5.92 -8.05 -2.01
CA ASP A 139 4.67 -8.33 -2.73
C ASP A 139 3.53 -8.75 -1.77
N ALA A 140 3.85 -9.54 -0.73
CA ALA A 140 2.87 -9.96 0.27
C ALA A 140 2.46 -8.80 1.19
N LEU A 141 3.40 -7.95 1.61
CA LEU A 141 3.11 -6.77 2.43
C LEU A 141 2.27 -5.75 1.65
N ASP A 142 2.63 -5.46 0.40
CA ASP A 142 1.88 -4.57 -0.49
C ASP A 142 0.42 -5.06 -0.66
N LEU A 143 0.24 -6.36 -0.89
CA LEU A 143 -1.10 -6.96 -1.01
C LEU A 143 -1.88 -6.88 0.31
N LEU A 144 -1.21 -7.04 1.45
CA LEU A 144 -1.83 -6.97 2.77
C LEU A 144 -2.35 -5.57 3.04
N GLU A 145 -1.54 -4.56 2.77
CA GLU A 145 -1.89 -3.15 2.96
C GLU A 145 -3.17 -2.80 2.18
N VAL A 146 -3.21 -3.16 0.90
CA VAL A 146 -4.37 -2.89 0.04
C VAL A 146 -5.60 -3.69 0.50
N LEU A 147 -5.43 -4.94 0.95
CA LEU A 147 -6.55 -5.74 1.48
C LEU A 147 -7.14 -5.14 2.75
N ILE A 148 -6.29 -4.71 3.69
CA ILE A 148 -6.71 -4.06 4.93
C ILE A 148 -7.51 -2.80 4.59
N ALA A 149 -6.95 -1.92 3.75
CA ALA A 149 -7.60 -0.67 3.35
C ALA A 149 -8.96 -0.91 2.67
N THR A 150 -9.01 -1.81 1.69
CA THR A 150 -10.18 -1.94 0.80
C THR A 150 -11.26 -2.89 1.32
N LYS A 151 -10.89 -3.96 2.04
CA LYS A 151 -11.83 -5.02 2.45
C LYS A 151 -12.20 -4.96 3.92
N LEU A 152 -11.30 -4.50 4.79
CA LEU A 152 -11.55 -4.42 6.22
C LEU A 152 -12.02 -3.03 6.64
N LEU A 153 -11.20 -2.00 6.40
CA LEU A 153 -11.51 -0.63 6.83
C LEU A 153 -12.70 -0.06 6.07
N ALA A 154 -12.68 -0.09 4.74
CA ALA A 154 -13.80 0.43 3.95
C ALA A 154 -15.13 -0.33 4.21
N ARG A 155 -15.06 -1.60 4.61
CA ARG A 155 -16.28 -2.35 5.03
C ARG A 155 -16.76 -1.87 6.39
N ALA A 156 -15.86 -1.71 7.36
CA ALA A 156 -16.20 -1.20 8.68
C ALA A 156 -16.78 0.23 8.61
N GLU A 157 -16.23 1.10 7.76
CA GLU A 157 -16.76 2.45 7.52
C GLU A 157 -18.16 2.42 6.91
N ARG A 158 -18.42 1.55 5.93
CA ARG A 158 -19.77 1.40 5.36
C ARG A 158 -20.77 0.89 6.38
N GLU A 159 -20.40 -0.08 7.21
CA GLU A 159 -21.29 -0.60 8.26
C GLU A 159 -21.55 0.42 9.36
N THR A 160 -20.54 1.18 9.79
CA THR A 160 -20.71 2.27 10.75
C THR A 160 -21.53 3.42 10.16
N ALA A 161 -21.33 3.79 8.90
CA ALA A 161 -22.17 4.77 8.21
C ALA A 161 -23.64 4.32 8.14
N LYS A 162 -23.90 3.05 7.79
CA LYS A 162 -25.26 2.46 7.84
C LYS A 162 -25.86 2.52 9.25
N GLN A 163 -25.08 2.19 10.28
CA GLN A 163 -25.55 2.27 11.67
C GLN A 163 -25.88 3.72 12.08
N LYS A 164 -25.05 4.69 11.71
CA LYS A 164 -25.32 6.12 11.91
C LYS A 164 -26.60 6.54 11.19
N MET A 165 -26.79 6.18 9.92
CA MET A 165 -28.02 6.46 9.18
C MET A 165 -29.27 5.85 9.83
N LYS A 166 -29.17 4.65 10.42
CA LYS A 166 -30.28 4.04 11.16
C LYS A 166 -30.60 4.76 12.48
N THR A 167 -29.60 5.33 13.14
CA THR A 167 -29.77 5.98 14.47
C THR A 167 -30.12 7.47 14.38
N LEU A 168 -29.67 8.16 13.33
CA LEU A 168 -29.92 9.60 13.09
C LEU A 168 -31.41 9.99 13.21
N PRO A 169 -32.38 9.30 12.58
CA PRO A 169 -33.80 9.66 12.70
C PRO A 169 -34.35 9.55 14.13
N ARG A 170 -33.75 8.71 14.98
CA ARG A 170 -34.15 8.58 16.40
C ARG A 170 -33.65 9.77 17.22
N VAL A 171 -32.43 10.21 16.94
CA VAL A 171 -31.80 11.36 17.60
C VAL A 171 -32.52 12.65 17.20
N GLU A 172 -32.79 12.85 15.92
CA GLU A 172 -33.54 14.02 15.40
C GLU A 172 -34.93 14.13 16.02
N ARG A 173 -35.69 13.03 16.10
CA ARG A 173 -36.99 13.01 16.79
C ARG A 173 -36.88 13.37 18.27
N GLY A 174 -35.82 12.93 18.95
CA GLY A 174 -35.55 13.27 20.35
C GLY A 174 -35.26 14.76 20.55
N LEU A 175 -34.47 15.35 19.65
CA LEU A 175 -34.15 16.79 19.64
C LEU A 175 -35.40 17.63 19.35
N ALA A 176 -36.20 17.25 18.34
CA ALA A 176 -37.45 17.91 18.01
C ALA A 176 -38.45 17.90 19.18
N ARG A 177 -38.60 16.77 19.89
CA ARG A 177 -39.44 16.68 21.10
C ARG A 177 -38.95 17.57 22.24
N ARG A 178 -37.63 17.76 22.37
CA ARG A 178 -37.04 18.61 23.40
C ARG A 178 -37.26 20.08 23.08
N SER A 179 -37.04 20.47 21.83
CA SER A 179 -37.34 21.82 21.32
C SER A 179 -38.82 22.18 21.49
N ASN A 180 -39.74 21.26 21.12
CA ASN A 180 -41.17 21.48 21.29
C ASN A 180 -41.57 21.66 22.77
N ARG A 181 -40.96 20.90 23.69
CA ARG A 181 -41.17 21.11 25.13
C ARG A 181 -40.63 22.43 25.62
N GLN A 182 -39.47 22.87 25.14
CA GLN A 182 -38.89 24.16 25.50
C GLN A 182 -39.76 25.33 25.01
N TRP A 183 -40.29 25.24 23.79
CA TRP A 183 -41.21 26.21 23.23
C TRP A 183 -42.54 26.26 23.99
N ALA A 184 -43.08 25.11 24.39
CA ALA A 184 -44.27 25.06 25.25
C ALA A 184 -44.01 25.67 26.64
N HIS A 185 -42.83 25.45 27.21
CA HIS A 185 -42.45 26.02 28.50
C HIS A 185 -42.25 27.55 28.42
N SER A 186 -41.67 28.08 27.34
CA SER A 186 -41.53 29.53 27.15
C SER A 186 -42.87 30.24 26.88
N GLN A 187 -43.80 29.58 26.17
CA GLN A 187 -45.17 30.04 26.02
C GLN A 187 -45.90 30.07 27.36
N ALA A 188 -45.74 29.06 28.22
CA ALA A 188 -46.32 29.04 29.57
C ALA A 188 -45.77 30.13 30.50
N ILE A 189 -44.51 30.54 30.31
CA ILE A 189 -43.91 31.68 31.02
C ILE A 189 -44.43 33.01 30.42
N GLY A 190 -44.62 33.08 29.10
CA GLY A 190 -45.22 34.23 28.41
C GLY A 190 -46.71 34.44 28.71
N THR A 191 -47.46 33.38 29.03
CA THR A 191 -48.87 33.49 29.43
C THR A 191 -49.05 33.99 30.87
N TYR A 192 -48.03 33.89 31.72
CA TYR A 192 -48.01 34.54 33.03
C TYR A 192 -47.65 36.04 32.96
N GLY A 193 -47.06 36.50 31.86
CA GLY A 193 -46.78 37.92 31.59
C GLY A 193 -47.91 38.68 30.88
N ARG A 194 -48.96 38.00 30.40
CA ARG A 194 -50.05 38.62 29.64
C ARG A 194 -51.29 38.91 30.51
N ARG A 195 -51.09 39.49 31.71
CA ARG A 195 -52.14 40.17 32.50
C ARG A 195 -52.05 41.70 32.44
N GLY A 196 -51.42 42.24 31.41
CA GLY A 196 -51.49 43.66 31.08
C GLY A 196 -51.20 43.84 29.59
N TRP A 197 -52.04 44.64 28.93
CA TRP A 197 -51.95 45.06 27.53
C TRP A 197 -52.53 44.07 26.51
N GLY A 198 -53.78 44.37 26.12
CA GLY A 198 -54.50 43.71 25.04
C GLY A 198 -53.89 44.02 23.69
N ILE A 199 -53.52 42.96 22.97
CA ILE A 199 -53.28 43.01 21.53
C ILE A 199 -54.04 41.83 20.90
N ARG A 200 -54.94 42.16 19.99
CA ARG A 200 -55.77 41.22 19.20
C ARG A 200 -54.88 40.24 18.41
N PRO A 201 -55.25 38.95 18.30
CA PRO A 201 -54.55 38.04 17.40
C PRO A 201 -54.94 38.31 15.94
N MET A 202 -53.94 38.51 15.07
CA MET A 202 -54.11 38.33 13.62
C MET A 202 -54.09 36.85 13.28
N SER A 203 -55.00 36.49 12.39
CA SER A 203 -55.36 35.17 11.92
C SER A 203 -54.22 34.35 11.30
N SER A 204 -54.26 33.06 11.60
CA SER A 204 -53.59 31.97 10.89
C SER A 204 -53.95 31.94 9.40
N PRO A 205 -53.04 31.56 8.48
CA PRO A 205 -53.44 30.93 7.25
C PRO A 205 -53.20 29.43 7.30
N ALA A 206 -54.32 28.74 7.13
CA ALA A 206 -54.55 27.40 6.61
C ALA A 206 -53.35 26.67 5.99
N THR A 207 -53.16 25.45 6.49
CA THR A 207 -52.61 24.31 5.76
C THR A 207 -53.46 24.03 4.52
N THR A 208 -52.91 24.13 3.30
CA THR A 208 -53.36 23.35 2.12
C THR A 208 -52.25 23.32 1.06
N GLY A 209 -51.76 22.10 0.80
CA GLY A 209 -51.46 21.53 -0.51
C GLY A 209 -50.47 22.22 -1.45
N ALA A 210 -49.36 21.53 -1.76
CA ALA A 210 -49.00 21.21 -3.14
C ALA A 210 -47.81 20.23 -3.18
N ALA A 211 -48.02 19.11 -3.84
CA ALA A 211 -46.98 18.25 -4.36
C ALA A 211 -46.57 18.74 -5.77
N HIS A 212 -45.30 19.08 -6.00
CA HIS A 212 -44.59 18.76 -7.25
C HIS A 212 -43.07 19.06 -7.17
N ARG A 213 -42.29 17.97 -7.20
CA ARG A 213 -41.15 17.66 -8.08
C ARG A 213 -40.24 18.80 -8.63
N LEU A 214 -38.96 18.70 -8.19
CA LEU A 214 -37.64 18.82 -8.86
C LEU A 214 -37.18 20.10 -9.60
N GLN A 215 -35.92 20.47 -9.25
CA GLN A 215 -34.81 21.04 -10.06
C GLN A 215 -35.07 22.41 -10.70
N ASP A 216 -34.14 23.37 -10.80
CA ASP A 216 -32.68 23.36 -10.85
C ASP A 216 -32.17 24.79 -10.55
N GLU A 217 -30.86 24.94 -10.30
CA GLU A 217 -29.99 26.11 -10.64
C GLU A 217 -30.47 27.56 -10.33
N SER A 218 -29.69 28.54 -9.86
CA SER A 218 -28.26 28.75 -9.69
C SER A 218 -28.07 30.20 -9.15
N ALA A 219 -26.89 30.47 -8.57
CA ALA A 219 -26.28 31.78 -8.28
C ALA A 219 -26.95 32.67 -7.21
N THR A 220 -26.26 33.11 -6.15
CA THR A 220 -25.16 34.08 -6.26
C THR A 220 -24.32 34.10 -4.98
N ALA A 221 -23.01 34.23 -5.16
CA ALA A 221 -21.95 34.33 -4.17
C ALA A 221 -22.10 35.52 -3.20
N VAL A 222 -21.37 35.51 -2.07
CA VAL A 222 -20.31 36.48 -1.75
C VAL A 222 -19.73 36.22 -0.34
N PHE A 223 -18.40 36.26 -0.30
CA PHE A 223 -17.46 36.35 0.83
C PHE A 223 -17.90 37.21 2.03
N VAL A 224 -17.38 36.90 3.24
CA VAL A 224 -16.41 37.76 3.96
C VAL A 224 -15.89 37.10 5.25
N ARG A 225 -14.60 37.33 5.45
CA ARG A 225 -13.64 36.94 6.49
C ARG A 225 -13.89 37.67 7.83
N ILE A 226 -13.16 37.27 8.87
CA ILE A 226 -12.82 37.92 10.18
C ILE A 226 -13.18 36.91 11.28
N GLY A 227 -12.32 36.50 12.20
CA GLY A 227 -11.04 37.01 12.68
C GLY A 227 -10.89 36.45 14.10
N ALA A 228 -9.68 36.07 14.46
CA ALA A 228 -9.36 35.46 15.75
C ALA A 228 -9.91 36.27 16.95
N THR A 229 -10.41 35.56 17.96
CA THR A 229 -10.43 36.07 19.33
C THR A 229 -9.66 35.12 20.23
N ARG A 230 -8.65 35.72 20.88
CA ARG A 230 -7.67 35.20 21.82
C ARG A 230 -8.37 34.84 23.15
N PRO A 231 -7.87 33.86 23.94
CA PRO A 231 -8.41 33.60 25.27
C PRO A 231 -7.91 34.64 26.28
N PRO A 232 -8.68 34.97 27.35
CA PRO A 232 -8.14 35.72 28.47
C PRO A 232 -7.34 34.78 29.38
N GLY A 233 -6.10 35.15 29.64
CA GLY A 233 -5.27 34.56 30.68
C GLY A 233 -5.35 35.33 32.00
N ALA A 234 -4.56 34.80 32.95
CA ALA A 234 -4.24 35.24 34.32
C ALA A 234 -5.02 34.46 35.40
N GLY A 235 -4.38 33.81 36.36
CA GLY A 235 -2.96 33.73 36.70
C GLY A 235 -2.80 33.17 38.12
N GLY A 236 -1.62 32.64 38.42
CA GLY A 236 -1.18 32.21 39.75
C GLY A 236 -1.08 30.69 39.88
N SER A 237 -0.03 30.10 40.45
CA SER A 237 1.27 30.53 40.97
C SER A 237 1.87 29.27 41.58
N GLY A 238 3.17 29.04 41.36
CA GLY A 238 4.09 28.29 42.23
C GLY A 238 3.69 26.89 42.70
N TRP A 239 4.50 25.88 42.42
CA TRP A 239 5.56 25.36 43.31
C TRP A 239 6.02 24.01 42.75
N LEU A 240 7.35 23.86 42.67
CA LEU A 240 8.15 22.64 42.75
C LEU A 240 7.74 21.44 41.88
#